data_AF-A0A9E5KSL8-F1
#
_entry.id   AF-A0A9E5KSL8-F1
#
_cell.length_a   1.000
_cell.length_b   1.000
_cell.length_c   1.000
_cell.angle_alpha   90.00
_cell.angle_beta   90.00
_cell.angle_gamma   90.00
#
_symmetry.space_group_name_H-M   'P 1'
#
loop_
_entity.id
_entity.type
_entity.pdbx_description
1 polymer ?
#
loop_
_entity_poly.entity_id
_entity_poly.type
_entity_poly.pdbx_seq_one_letter_code
_entity_poly.pdbx_strand_id
1 'polypeptide(L)'
;MEESMKKIIALIISAALIAAIAIGGTLAYLTSSANDTPLHNTFVSDPVLLDITLDEAPVDATTGQVITGARRTQNEYPIIPGEVMSKDPTITVVGGSQPCYVFAYISNTAKVTAAAVGATAKTVVSGININTAVWDEVAAGLFVYSQTDPVTHELTPLVVNKMASNQVLTPVFTEITINPALLTEDVNGAKSGELKVQAFAHQANGNVDFADVLTQAKAQFGIA
;
A
#
# COMPACT_ATOMS: atom_id res chain seq x y z
N MET A 1 84.81 -29.93 -44.45
CA MET A 1 83.70 -28.98 -44.73
C MET A 1 82.33 -29.52 -44.36
N GLU A 2 82.09 -30.84 -44.40
CA GLU A 2 80.75 -31.40 -44.14
C GLU A 2 80.32 -31.35 -42.67
N GLU A 3 81.25 -31.51 -41.72
CA GLU A 3 80.93 -31.56 -40.29
C GLU A 3 80.62 -30.17 -39.68
N SER A 4 81.32 -29.12 -40.13
CA SER A 4 81.07 -27.73 -39.70
C SER A 4 79.76 -27.17 -40.26
N MET A 5 79.38 -27.56 -41.48
CA MET A 5 78.11 -27.16 -42.10
C MET A 5 76.90 -27.76 -41.37
N LYS A 6 76.99 -29.02 -40.93
CA LYS A 6 75.94 -29.68 -40.12
C LYS A 6 75.71 -28.97 -38.78
N LYS A 7 76.79 -28.50 -38.13
CA LYS A 7 76.74 -27.73 -36.87
C LYS A 7 76.13 -26.34 -37.07
N ILE A 8 76.44 -25.65 -38.16
CA ILE A 8 75.85 -24.34 -38.51
C ILE A 8 74.37 -24.48 -38.85
N ILE A 9 73.97 -25.49 -39.62
CA ILE A 9 72.56 -25.76 -39.94
C ILE A 9 71.77 -26.09 -38.67
N ALA A 10 72.33 -26.92 -37.77
CA ALA A 10 71.70 -27.21 -36.48
C ALA A 10 71.51 -25.94 -35.61
N LEU A 11 72.48 -25.01 -35.64
CA LEU A 11 72.39 -23.72 -34.96
C LEU A 11 71.31 -22.81 -35.57
N ILE A 12 71.20 -22.76 -36.90
CA ILE A 12 70.19 -21.96 -37.58
C ILE A 12 68.79 -22.52 -37.28
N ILE A 13 68.63 -23.85 -37.30
CA ILE A 13 67.37 -24.52 -36.97
C ILE A 13 67.00 -24.28 -35.50
N SER A 14 67.96 -24.35 -34.57
CA SER A 14 67.69 -24.07 -33.16
C SER A 14 67.32 -22.61 -32.92
N ALA A 15 67.99 -21.66 -33.58
CA ALA A 15 67.65 -20.24 -33.52
C ALA A 15 66.27 -19.95 -34.11
N ALA A 16 65.91 -20.59 -35.22
CA ALA A 16 64.58 -20.48 -35.82
C ALA A 16 63.48 -21.08 -34.92
N LEU A 17 63.76 -22.19 -34.24
CA LEU A 17 62.83 -22.81 -33.30
C LEU A 17 62.57 -21.90 -32.08
N ILE A 18 63.61 -21.25 -31.54
CA ILE A 18 63.50 -20.29 -30.45
C ILE A 18 62.66 -19.07 -30.88
N ALA A 19 62.87 -18.56 -32.09
CA ALA A 19 62.09 -17.46 -32.64
C ALA A 19 60.60 -17.85 -32.83
N ALA A 20 60.31 -19.08 -33.25
CA ALA A 20 58.95 -19.60 -33.38
C ALA A 20 58.26 -19.76 -32.01
N ILE A 21 58.97 -20.24 -30.98
CA ILE A 21 58.45 -20.32 -29.61
C ILE A 21 58.23 -18.93 -29.02
N ALA A 22 59.03 -17.92 -29.38
CA ALA A 22 58.84 -16.54 -28.93
C ALA A 22 57.55 -15.90 -29.52
N ILE A 23 57.17 -16.26 -30.74
CA ILE A 23 55.93 -15.78 -31.37
C ILE A 23 54.72 -16.63 -30.92
N GLY A 24 54.91 -17.93 -30.66
CA GLY A 24 53.86 -18.84 -30.18
C GLY A 24 53.60 -18.77 -28.67
N GLY A 25 54.60 -18.40 -27.87
CA GLY A 25 54.54 -18.39 -26.40
C GLY A 25 53.67 -17.29 -25.81
N THR A 26 53.36 -16.24 -26.59
CA THR A 26 52.42 -15.18 -26.22
C THR A 26 50.99 -15.42 -26.70
N LEU A 27 50.71 -16.56 -27.35
CA LEU A 27 49.34 -17.07 -27.46
C LEU A 27 48.98 -17.88 -26.20
N ALA A 28 49.27 -17.32 -25.03
CA ALA A 28 48.62 -17.75 -23.81
C ALA A 28 47.14 -17.37 -23.95
N TYR A 29 46.33 -18.32 -24.42
CA TYR A 29 44.87 -18.26 -24.46
C TYR A 29 44.35 -18.30 -23.02
N LEU A 30 44.60 -17.21 -22.27
CA LEU A 30 44.05 -16.93 -20.95
C LEU A 30 42.78 -16.10 -21.08
N THR A 31 41.89 -16.47 -22.01
CA THR A 31 40.51 -16.01 -21.94
C THR A 31 39.79 -16.91 -20.96
N SER A 32 39.85 -16.57 -19.67
CA SER A 32 38.87 -17.06 -18.71
C SER A 32 37.57 -16.31 -18.96
N SER A 33 36.75 -16.79 -19.89
CA SER A 33 35.34 -16.40 -19.91
C SER A 33 34.71 -17.00 -18.67
N ALA A 34 34.26 -16.17 -17.73
CA ALA A 34 33.39 -16.65 -16.66
C ALA A 34 32.17 -17.26 -17.35
N ASN A 35 32.07 -18.59 -17.33
CA ASN A 35 31.01 -19.45 -17.89
C ASN A 35 30.17 -18.82 -19.01
N ASP A 36 30.26 -19.35 -20.25
CA ASP A 36 29.34 -19.06 -21.38
C ASP A 36 27.85 -19.37 -21.10
N THR A 37 27.50 -19.68 -19.84
CA THR A 37 26.14 -19.79 -19.33
C THR A 37 25.78 -18.49 -18.60
N PRO A 38 24.93 -17.62 -19.18
CA PRO A 38 24.53 -16.39 -18.51
C PRO A 38 23.80 -16.69 -17.19
N LEU A 39 24.05 -15.85 -16.18
CA LEU A 39 23.26 -15.83 -14.95
C LEU A 39 21.89 -15.22 -15.29
N HIS A 40 20.87 -16.07 -15.37
CA HIS A 40 19.49 -15.64 -15.57
C HIS A 40 18.84 -15.33 -14.22
N ASN A 41 18.78 -14.05 -13.86
CA ASN A 41 17.97 -13.60 -12.75
C ASN A 41 16.54 -13.37 -13.22
N THR A 42 15.58 -14.09 -12.65
CA THR A 42 14.16 -13.85 -12.88
C THR A 42 13.65 -12.94 -11.77
N PHE A 43 13.27 -11.71 -12.11
CA PHE A 43 12.58 -10.82 -11.19
C PHE A 43 11.10 -11.15 -11.23
N VAL A 44 10.63 -11.83 -10.19
CA VAL A 44 9.20 -12.12 -10.00
C VAL A 44 8.52 -10.94 -9.30
N SER A 45 7.50 -10.36 -9.91
CA SER A 45 6.52 -9.57 -9.18
C SER A 45 5.62 -10.55 -8.44
N ASP A 46 5.88 -10.78 -7.14
CA ASP A 46 4.94 -11.55 -6.32
C ASP A 46 3.62 -10.76 -6.24
N PRO A 47 2.48 -11.28 -6.73
CA PRO A 47 1.20 -10.59 -6.60
C PRO A 47 0.79 -10.38 -5.13
N VAL A 48 1.43 -11.07 -4.17
CA VAL A 48 1.23 -10.90 -2.71
C VAL A 48 2.32 -10.01 -2.09
N LEU A 49 2.96 -9.11 -2.86
CA LEU A 49 3.90 -8.15 -2.26
C LEU A 49 3.21 -7.29 -1.19
N LEU A 50 1.96 -6.89 -1.43
CA LEU A 50 1.15 -6.13 -0.49
C LEU A 50 -0.33 -6.22 -0.88
N ASP A 51 -1.15 -6.81 -0.03
CA ASP A 51 -2.59 -6.94 -0.25
C ASP A 51 -3.37 -6.60 1.02
N ILE A 52 -4.45 -5.85 0.86
CA ILE A 52 -5.32 -5.41 1.94
C ILE A 52 -6.79 -5.53 1.53
N THR A 53 -7.65 -5.84 2.49
CA THR A 53 -9.11 -5.78 2.31
C THR A 53 -9.72 -4.74 3.25
N LEU A 54 -10.87 -4.19 2.84
CA LEU A 54 -11.66 -3.27 3.65
C LEU A 54 -13.12 -3.74 3.61
N ASP A 55 -13.67 -4.04 4.78
CA ASP A 55 -15.05 -4.48 4.93
C ASP A 55 -15.65 -3.98 6.26
N GLU A 56 -16.95 -4.14 6.42
CA GLU A 56 -17.71 -3.79 7.61
C GLU A 56 -18.71 -4.90 7.97
N ALA A 57 -19.13 -4.95 9.24
CA ALA A 57 -20.20 -5.81 9.70
C ALA A 57 -21.52 -5.45 8.99
N PRO A 58 -22.39 -6.44 8.72
CA PRO A 58 -23.67 -6.15 8.13
C PRO A 58 -24.57 -5.45 9.15
N VAL A 59 -25.28 -4.42 8.70
CA VAL A 59 -26.31 -3.71 9.49
C VAL A 59 -27.72 -3.93 8.96
N ASP A 60 -28.71 -3.80 9.82
CA ASP A 60 -30.11 -3.73 9.43
C ASP A 60 -30.43 -2.37 8.79
N ALA A 61 -31.01 -2.36 7.58
CA ALA A 61 -31.26 -1.14 6.81
C ALA A 61 -32.36 -0.23 7.40
N THR A 62 -33.12 -0.72 8.40
CA THR A 62 -34.19 0.04 9.06
C THR A 62 -33.72 0.68 10.37
N THR A 63 -32.76 0.04 11.06
CA THR A 63 -32.28 0.49 12.37
C THR A 63 -30.84 1.02 12.34
N GLY A 64 -30.03 0.65 11.34
CA GLY A 64 -28.61 0.98 11.27
C GLY A 64 -27.74 0.24 12.30
N GLN A 65 -28.26 -0.81 12.93
CA GLN A 65 -27.57 -1.61 13.95
C GLN A 65 -27.01 -2.91 13.37
N VAL A 66 -25.94 -3.44 13.98
CA VAL A 66 -25.29 -4.68 13.53
C VAL A 66 -26.25 -5.88 13.60
N ILE A 67 -26.23 -6.70 12.56
CA ILE A 67 -26.92 -7.99 12.49
C ILE A 67 -25.93 -9.13 12.31
N THR A 68 -26.37 -10.37 12.55
CA THR A 68 -25.55 -11.56 12.29
C THR A 68 -25.40 -11.80 10.79
N GLY A 69 -24.17 -11.92 10.31
CA GLY A 69 -23.88 -12.26 8.92
C GLY A 69 -22.42 -12.11 8.57
N ALA A 70 -22.08 -12.39 7.30
CA ALA A 70 -20.74 -12.14 6.76
C ALA A 70 -20.48 -10.64 6.62
N ARG A 71 -19.22 -10.24 6.77
CA ARG A 71 -18.77 -8.87 6.53
C ARG A 71 -18.97 -8.51 5.04
N ARG A 72 -19.26 -7.26 4.76
CA ARG A 72 -19.55 -6.75 3.41
C ARG A 72 -18.90 -5.41 3.15
N THR A 73 -18.78 -5.05 1.88
CA THR A 73 -18.16 -3.79 1.44
C THR A 73 -19.17 -2.65 1.28
N GLN A 74 -20.46 -2.92 1.51
CA GLN A 74 -21.54 -1.96 1.37
C GLN A 74 -22.70 -2.24 2.33
N ASN A 75 -23.10 -1.21 3.06
CA ASN A 75 -24.28 -1.16 3.92
C ASN A 75 -25.27 -0.10 3.41
N GLU A 76 -26.54 -0.28 3.76
CA GLU A 76 -27.57 0.76 3.65
C GLU A 76 -27.93 1.22 5.06
N TYR A 77 -28.10 2.53 5.23
CA TYR A 77 -28.41 3.15 6.51
C TYR A 77 -29.67 4.00 6.39
N PRO A 78 -30.59 3.92 7.36
CA PRO A 78 -31.73 4.82 7.39
C PRO A 78 -31.25 6.24 7.73
N ILE A 79 -32.02 7.27 7.36
CA ILE A 79 -31.75 8.64 7.80
C ILE A 79 -32.72 8.95 8.94
N ILE A 80 -32.26 8.72 10.18
CA ILE A 80 -33.02 9.04 11.39
C ILE A 80 -32.28 10.17 12.12
N PRO A 81 -32.80 11.41 12.12
CA PRO A 81 -32.09 12.56 12.68
C PRO A 81 -31.68 12.34 14.14
N GLY A 82 -30.40 12.55 14.44
CA GLY A 82 -29.84 12.43 15.78
C GLY A 82 -29.48 11.00 16.22
N GLU A 83 -29.85 9.98 15.45
CA GLU A 83 -29.51 8.60 15.79
C GLU A 83 -28.03 8.28 15.56
N VAL A 84 -27.53 7.35 16.38
CA VAL A 84 -26.20 6.79 16.27
C VAL A 84 -26.30 5.40 15.66
N MET A 85 -25.57 5.19 14.56
CA MET A 85 -25.61 3.95 13.79
C MET A 85 -24.26 3.25 13.86
N SER A 86 -24.30 1.91 13.97
CA SER A 86 -23.11 1.10 14.01
C SER A 86 -22.42 1.10 12.64
N LYS A 87 -21.11 1.34 12.64
CA LYS A 87 -20.31 1.27 11.42
C LYS A 87 -18.89 0.89 11.79
N ASP A 88 -18.27 -0.08 11.13
CA ASP A 88 -16.97 -0.63 11.57
C ASP A 88 -16.04 -0.94 10.39
N PRO A 89 -15.69 0.07 9.56
CA PRO A 89 -14.75 -0.12 8.46
C PRO A 89 -13.42 -0.63 9.00
N THR A 90 -13.10 -1.86 8.65
CA THR A 90 -11.97 -2.59 9.18
C THR A 90 -11.05 -3.00 8.05
N ILE A 91 -9.78 -2.60 8.17
CA ILE A 91 -8.76 -2.97 7.21
C ILE A 91 -8.09 -4.25 7.67
N THR A 92 -7.96 -5.22 6.78
CA THR A 92 -7.21 -6.45 7.01
C THR A 92 -6.00 -6.49 6.10
N VAL A 93 -4.81 -6.63 6.66
CA VAL A 93 -3.59 -6.91 5.88
C VAL A 93 -3.53 -8.41 5.63
N VAL A 94 -3.55 -8.82 4.37
CA VAL A 94 -3.61 -10.24 3.97
C VAL A 94 -2.28 -10.93 4.30
N GLY A 95 -2.37 -12.17 4.78
CA GLY A 95 -1.21 -12.99 5.11
C GLY A 95 -0.23 -13.10 3.93
N GLY A 96 1.06 -12.94 4.21
CA GLY A 96 2.12 -12.94 3.21
C GLY A 96 2.59 -11.54 2.77
N SER A 97 1.77 -10.51 2.99
CA SER A 97 2.10 -9.11 2.66
C SER A 97 3.40 -8.65 3.32
N GLN A 98 4.20 -7.88 2.58
CA GLN A 98 5.41 -7.26 3.11
C GLN A 98 5.08 -6.21 4.17
N PRO A 99 6.03 -5.86 5.05
CA PRO A 99 5.83 -4.79 6.02
C PRO A 99 5.30 -3.53 5.35
N CYS A 100 4.27 -2.91 5.91
CA CYS A 100 3.58 -1.78 5.29
C CYS A 100 3.03 -0.76 6.28
N TYR A 101 2.92 0.49 5.83
CA TYR A 101 2.06 1.51 6.43
C TYR A 101 0.66 1.38 5.87
N VAL A 102 -0.36 1.62 6.69
CA VAL A 102 -1.77 1.51 6.32
C VAL A 102 -2.47 2.85 6.55
N PHE A 103 -3.26 3.25 5.56
CA PHE A 103 -4.02 4.48 5.54
C PHE A 103 -5.49 4.19 5.29
N ALA A 104 -6.35 5.00 5.90
CA ALA A 104 -7.78 5.04 5.64
C ALA A 104 -8.17 6.46 5.22
N TYR A 105 -8.96 6.58 4.16
CA TYR A 105 -9.51 7.86 3.72
C TYR A 105 -11.02 7.85 3.87
N ILE A 106 -11.55 8.82 4.60
CA ILE A 106 -12.97 9.02 4.86
C ILE A 106 -13.42 10.27 4.11
N SER A 107 -14.30 10.08 3.13
CA SER A 107 -14.92 11.16 2.38
C SER A 107 -16.41 11.22 2.72
N ASN A 108 -16.83 12.29 3.40
CA ASN A 108 -18.23 12.50 3.74
C ASN A 108 -18.84 13.58 2.83
N THR A 109 -19.44 13.12 1.73
CA THR A 109 -20.16 13.96 0.77
C THR A 109 -21.67 13.73 0.81
N ALA A 110 -22.15 12.89 1.73
CA ALA A 110 -23.55 12.55 1.87
C ALA A 110 -24.38 13.79 2.23
N LYS A 111 -25.22 14.21 1.29
CA LYS A 111 -26.16 15.33 1.44
C LYS A 111 -27.59 14.89 1.16
N VAL A 112 -28.51 15.62 1.76
CA VAL A 112 -29.93 15.55 1.46
C VAL A 112 -30.50 16.95 1.25
N THR A 113 -31.39 17.10 0.28
CA THR A 113 -32.03 18.38 -0.06
C THR A 113 -33.54 18.18 -0.09
N ALA A 114 -34.27 18.92 0.75
CA ALA A 114 -35.73 18.87 0.78
C ALA A 114 -36.35 19.22 -0.59
N ALA A 115 -37.56 18.74 -0.86
CA ALA A 115 -38.24 18.96 -2.14
C ALA A 115 -38.72 20.42 -2.34
N ALA A 116 -38.72 21.24 -1.28
CA ALA A 116 -39.16 22.62 -1.34
C ALA A 116 -38.29 23.47 -2.29
N VAL A 117 -38.92 24.34 -3.08
CA VAL A 117 -38.22 25.25 -3.99
C VAL A 117 -37.30 26.17 -3.17
N GLY A 118 -36.00 26.17 -3.51
CA GLY A 118 -34.99 26.96 -2.80
C GLY A 118 -34.37 26.27 -1.58
N ALA A 119 -34.66 24.99 -1.33
CA ALA A 119 -34.02 24.24 -0.25
C ALA A 119 -32.51 24.08 -0.48
N THR A 120 -31.75 24.19 0.61
CA THR A 120 -30.30 24.00 0.62
C THR A 120 -29.95 22.58 1.03
N ALA A 121 -28.91 22.01 0.42
CA ALA A 121 -28.38 20.70 0.78
C ALA A 121 -27.82 20.68 2.21
N LYS A 122 -28.24 19.71 3.02
CA LYS A 122 -27.78 19.47 4.38
C LYS A 122 -26.93 18.20 4.46
N THR A 123 -25.90 18.20 5.32
CA THR A 123 -25.09 16.99 5.56
C THR A 123 -25.91 15.92 6.27
N VAL A 124 -25.81 14.68 5.79
CA VAL A 124 -26.48 13.53 6.40
C VAL A 124 -25.76 13.05 7.65
N VAL A 125 -24.43 12.85 7.58
CA VAL A 125 -23.60 12.39 8.70
C VAL A 125 -22.88 13.57 9.31
N SER A 126 -23.16 13.89 10.58
CA SER A 126 -22.53 15.02 11.29
C SER A 126 -21.40 14.61 12.25
N GLY A 127 -21.33 13.33 12.61
CA GLY A 127 -20.33 12.81 13.55
C GLY A 127 -19.81 11.44 13.11
N ILE A 128 -18.52 11.21 13.36
CA ILE A 128 -17.83 9.92 13.13
C ILE A 128 -16.97 9.66 14.36
N ASN A 129 -17.13 8.48 14.98
CA ASN A 129 -16.43 8.09 16.20
C ASN A 129 -15.09 7.42 15.88
N ILE A 130 -14.10 8.23 15.48
CA ILE A 130 -12.75 7.76 15.10
C ILE A 130 -12.07 7.05 16.27
N ASN A 131 -11.44 5.91 15.99
CA ASN A 131 -10.62 5.21 16.97
C ASN A 131 -9.23 5.86 17.11
N THR A 132 -9.19 7.00 17.78
CA THR A 132 -7.99 7.85 17.93
C THR A 132 -6.85 7.22 18.74
N ALA A 133 -7.05 6.04 19.32
CA ALA A 133 -5.98 5.31 19.97
C ALA A 133 -4.96 4.73 18.98
N VAL A 134 -5.40 4.46 17.74
CA VAL A 134 -4.59 3.78 16.71
C VAL A 134 -4.75 4.35 15.30
N TRP A 135 -5.61 5.36 15.13
CA TRP A 135 -5.81 6.07 13.87
C TRP A 135 -5.68 7.57 14.09
N ASP A 136 -4.67 8.18 13.48
CA ASP A 136 -4.43 9.61 13.56
C ASP A 136 -4.66 10.30 12.21
N GLU A 137 -5.30 11.46 12.24
CA GLU A 137 -5.56 12.27 11.05
C GLU A 137 -4.27 13.00 10.61
N VAL A 138 -3.84 12.78 9.37
CA VAL A 138 -2.62 13.36 8.77
C VAL A 138 -2.92 14.35 7.65
N ALA A 139 -4.15 14.37 7.16
CA ALA A 139 -4.74 15.40 6.31
C ALA A 139 -6.26 15.28 6.39
N ALA A 140 -7.01 16.26 5.89
CA ALA A 140 -8.48 16.27 5.97
C ALA A 140 -9.10 14.95 5.45
N GLY A 141 -9.66 14.16 6.37
CA GLY A 141 -10.26 12.85 6.10
C GLY A 141 -9.26 11.71 5.86
N LEU A 142 -7.95 11.96 5.85
CA LEU A 142 -6.90 10.95 5.68
C LEU A 142 -6.30 10.58 7.03
N PHE A 143 -6.40 9.31 7.37
CA PHE A 143 -5.92 8.72 8.62
C PHE A 143 -4.81 7.72 8.32
N VAL A 144 -3.84 7.64 9.23
CA VAL A 144 -2.78 6.63 9.22
C VAL A 144 -2.91 5.74 10.45
N TYR A 145 -2.57 4.46 10.30
CA TYR A 145 -2.44 3.54 11.42
C TYR A 145 -1.16 3.88 12.19
N SER A 146 -1.30 4.38 13.41
CA SER A 146 -0.22 5.00 14.18
C SER A 146 -0.43 4.88 15.67
N GLN A 147 0.58 5.31 16.43
CA GLN A 147 0.47 5.57 17.85
C GLN A 147 0.86 7.02 18.09
N THR A 148 0.04 7.75 18.82
CA THR A 148 0.35 9.10 19.28
C THR A 148 0.84 9.06 20.73
N ASP A 149 1.97 9.69 21.00
CA ASP A 149 2.47 9.86 22.36
C ASP A 149 1.50 10.75 23.16
N PRO A 150 0.97 10.28 24.31
CA PRO A 150 -0.06 11.00 25.05
C PRO A 150 0.45 12.28 25.74
N VAL A 151 1.77 12.49 25.80
CA VAL A 151 2.42 13.64 26.44
C VAL A 151 2.95 14.62 25.39
N THR A 152 3.70 14.13 24.41
CA THR A 152 4.32 14.99 23.38
C THR A 152 3.38 15.26 22.20
N HIS A 153 2.30 14.49 22.07
CA HIS A 153 1.41 14.50 20.91
C HIS A 153 2.14 14.21 19.59
N GLU A 154 3.27 13.52 19.67
CA GLU A 154 4.04 13.09 18.50
C GLU A 154 3.43 11.83 17.90
N LEU A 155 3.12 11.87 16.61
CA LEU A 155 2.57 10.76 15.84
C LEU A 155 3.71 9.86 15.36
N THR A 156 3.65 8.59 15.73
CA THR A 156 4.55 7.55 15.20
C THR A 156 3.77 6.56 14.33
N PRO A 157 3.99 6.54 12.99
CA PRO A 157 3.34 5.60 12.11
C PRO A 157 3.71 4.15 12.45
N LEU A 158 2.72 3.28 12.57
CA LEU A 158 2.93 1.88 12.90
C LEU A 158 3.13 1.07 11.62
N VAL A 159 4.19 0.27 11.60
CA VAL A 159 4.42 -0.72 10.53
C VAL A 159 3.68 -2.00 10.87
N VAL A 160 2.78 -2.42 10.00
CA VAL A 160 2.17 -3.75 10.07
C VAL A 160 3.18 -4.74 9.49
N ASN A 161 3.77 -5.57 10.35
CA ASN A 161 4.83 -6.50 9.97
C ASN A 161 4.27 -7.70 9.19
N LYS A 162 5.10 -8.34 8.38
CA LYS A 162 4.70 -9.55 7.64
C LYS A 162 4.31 -10.68 8.59
N MET A 163 3.14 -11.28 8.35
CA MET A 163 2.68 -12.50 9.02
C MET A 163 2.16 -13.52 8.02
N ALA A 164 2.15 -14.81 8.39
CA ALA A 164 1.59 -15.87 7.56
C ALA A 164 0.05 -15.83 7.49
N SER A 165 -0.60 -15.37 8.56
CA SER A 165 -2.05 -15.20 8.65
C SER A 165 -2.46 -13.75 8.40
N ASN A 166 -3.74 -13.56 8.06
CA ASN A 166 -4.35 -12.23 7.97
C ASN A 166 -4.23 -11.48 9.31
N GLN A 167 -3.95 -10.19 9.23
CA GLN A 167 -3.91 -9.26 10.35
C GLN A 167 -5.09 -8.31 10.24
N VAL A 168 -6.11 -8.54 11.05
CA VAL A 168 -7.27 -7.67 11.15
C VAL A 168 -6.89 -6.50 12.06
N LEU A 169 -6.87 -5.29 11.51
CA LEU A 169 -6.58 -4.08 12.29
C LEU A 169 -7.81 -3.64 13.08
N THR A 170 -7.61 -2.73 14.02
CA THR A 170 -8.72 -2.07 14.71
C THR A 170 -9.56 -1.28 13.71
N PRO A 171 -10.91 -1.32 13.78
CA PRO A 171 -11.77 -0.51 12.92
C PRO A 171 -11.40 0.97 12.98
N VAL A 172 -11.48 1.67 11.85
CA VAL A 172 -11.12 3.10 11.74
C VAL A 172 -12.04 3.95 12.63
N PHE A 173 -13.31 3.57 12.72
CA PHE A 173 -14.31 4.12 13.62
C PHE A 173 -15.38 3.05 13.91
N THR A 174 -16.22 3.27 14.92
CA THR A 174 -17.26 2.29 15.34
C THR A 174 -18.69 2.79 15.14
N GLU A 175 -18.87 4.09 14.97
CA GLU A 175 -20.20 4.71 14.92
C GLU A 175 -20.22 5.95 14.03
N ILE A 176 -21.40 6.22 13.46
CA ILE A 176 -21.72 7.48 12.79
C ILE A 176 -22.96 8.10 13.43
N THR A 177 -23.00 9.43 13.48
CA THR A 177 -24.16 10.19 13.96
C THR A 177 -24.87 10.84 12.79
N ILE A 178 -26.16 10.55 12.63
CA ILE A 178 -27.00 11.23 11.65
C ILE A 178 -27.33 12.63 12.16
N ASN A 179 -27.21 13.61 11.29
CA ASN A 179 -27.34 15.02 11.63
C ASN A 179 -28.68 15.32 12.33
N PRO A 180 -28.66 15.76 13.60
CA PRO A 180 -29.88 16.03 14.37
C PRO A 180 -30.66 17.25 13.86
N ALA A 181 -30.05 18.11 13.04
CA ALA A 181 -30.71 19.26 12.44
C ALA A 181 -31.54 18.92 11.18
N LEU A 182 -31.55 17.65 10.76
CA LEU A 182 -32.43 17.20 9.68
C LEU A 182 -33.88 17.15 10.14
N LEU A 183 -34.78 17.63 9.30
CA LEU A 183 -36.21 17.65 9.51
C LEU A 183 -36.87 16.50 8.72
N THR A 184 -38.11 16.17 9.05
CA THR A 184 -38.89 15.13 8.35
C THR A 184 -38.99 15.38 6.84
N GLU A 185 -39.06 16.65 6.42
CA GLU A 185 -39.09 17.03 4.99
C GLU A 185 -37.75 16.80 4.28
N ASP A 186 -36.63 16.83 5.01
CA ASP A 186 -35.31 16.56 4.47
C ASP A 186 -35.14 15.07 4.18
N VAL A 187 -35.58 14.19 5.09
CA VAL A 187 -35.39 12.72 4.98
C VAL A 187 -35.94 12.15 3.66
N ASN A 188 -37.06 12.70 3.20
CA ASN A 188 -37.72 12.32 1.95
C ASN A 188 -37.23 13.10 0.72
N GLY A 189 -36.26 14.00 0.92
CA GLY A 189 -35.65 14.80 -0.11
C GLY A 189 -34.72 14.03 -1.05
N ALA A 190 -34.20 14.76 -2.04
CA ALA A 190 -33.20 14.27 -2.98
C ALA A 190 -31.88 14.00 -2.25
N LYS A 191 -31.32 12.81 -2.49
CA LYS A 191 -30.08 12.33 -1.86
C LYS A 191 -28.94 12.45 -2.87
N SER A 192 -27.76 12.86 -2.41
CA SER A 192 -26.57 12.98 -3.26
C SER A 192 -25.30 12.73 -2.46
N GLY A 193 -24.26 12.22 -3.12
CA GLY A 193 -23.01 11.87 -2.46
C GLY A 193 -23.15 10.69 -1.51
N GLU A 194 -22.07 10.38 -0.82
CA GLU A 194 -21.98 9.21 0.06
C GLU A 194 -20.98 9.45 1.19
N LEU A 195 -21.10 8.65 2.26
CA LEU A 195 -20.01 8.45 3.21
C LEU A 195 -19.16 7.30 2.68
N LYS A 196 -18.00 7.63 2.13
CA LYS A 196 -17.08 6.66 1.53
C LYS A 196 -15.88 6.45 2.44
N VAL A 197 -15.50 5.19 2.62
CA VAL A 197 -14.24 4.82 3.26
C VAL A 197 -13.40 4.06 2.24
N GLN A 198 -12.14 4.44 2.11
CA GLN A 198 -11.16 3.79 1.24
C GLN A 198 -9.92 3.46 2.05
N ALA A 199 -9.17 2.45 1.62
CA ALA A 199 -7.92 2.05 2.26
C ALA A 199 -6.77 2.10 1.25
N PHE A 200 -5.58 2.37 1.74
CA PHE A 200 -4.34 2.31 0.98
C PHE A 200 -3.24 1.75 1.87
N ALA A 201 -2.37 0.92 1.32
CA ALA A 201 -1.17 0.48 2.00
C ALA A 201 0.05 0.78 1.15
N HIS A 202 1.13 1.18 1.81
CA HIS A 202 2.41 1.43 1.17
C HIS A 202 3.48 0.59 1.87
N GLN A 203 4.31 -0.10 1.09
CA GLN A 203 5.38 -0.91 1.66
C GLN A 203 6.32 -0.07 2.52
N ALA A 204 6.59 -0.53 3.73
CA ALA A 204 7.59 0.01 4.65
C ALA A 204 8.92 -0.68 4.33
N ASN A 205 9.65 -0.14 3.35
CA ASN A 205 11.03 -0.52 3.10
C ASN A 205 11.95 0.48 3.83
N GLY A 206 13.06 0.01 4.40
CA GLY A 206 13.98 0.80 5.23
C GLY A 206 14.66 1.99 4.54
N ASN A 207 14.38 2.22 3.26
CA ASN A 207 14.90 3.33 2.46
C ASN A 207 13.83 4.37 2.07
N VAL A 208 12.58 4.24 2.53
CA VAL A 208 11.49 5.17 2.17
C VAL A 208 11.17 6.05 3.36
N ASP A 209 11.29 7.37 3.19
CA ASP A 209 10.88 8.36 4.18
C ASP A 209 9.34 8.36 4.31
N PHE A 210 8.82 8.41 5.54
CA PHE A 210 7.39 8.50 5.78
C PHE A 210 6.77 9.76 5.14
N ALA A 211 7.53 10.86 5.02
CA ALA A 211 7.04 12.05 4.34
C ALA A 211 6.71 11.79 2.85
N ASP A 212 7.53 10.97 2.19
CA ASP A 212 7.29 10.54 0.80
C ASP A 212 6.09 9.58 0.73
N VAL A 213 5.97 8.66 1.70
CA VAL A 213 4.81 7.76 1.81
C VAL A 213 3.52 8.56 1.97
N LEU A 214 3.51 9.56 2.85
CA LEU A 214 2.34 10.42 3.07
C LEU A 214 1.98 11.20 1.79
N THR A 215 2.97 11.68 1.05
CA THR A 215 2.74 12.36 -0.23
C THR A 215 2.06 11.42 -1.24
N GLN A 216 2.51 10.18 -1.33
CA GLN A 216 1.89 9.17 -2.19
C GLN A 216 0.48 8.80 -1.72
N ALA A 217 0.25 8.67 -0.42
CA ALA A 217 -1.08 8.41 0.14
C ALA A 217 -2.05 9.56 -0.20
N LYS A 218 -1.62 10.82 -0.06
CA LYS A 218 -2.42 11.98 -0.48
C LYS A 218 -2.74 11.93 -1.98
N ALA A 219 -1.75 11.67 -2.81
CA ALA A 219 -1.93 11.55 -4.26
C ALA A 219 -2.92 10.44 -4.65
N GLN A 220 -2.87 9.28 -3.97
CA GLN A 220 -3.79 8.16 -4.18
C GLN A 220 -5.26 8.56 -3.98
N PHE A 221 -5.53 9.48 -3.06
CA PHE A 221 -6.89 9.96 -2.75
C PHE A 221 -7.22 11.33 -3.35
N GLY A 222 -6.32 11.90 -4.17
CA GLY A 222 -6.53 13.21 -4.78
C GLY A 222 -6.54 14.37 -3.78
N ILE A 223 -5.85 14.23 -2.65
CA ILE A 223 -5.71 15.26 -1.62
C ILE A 223 -4.53 16.16 -2.02
N ALA A 224 -4.76 17.47 -2.01
CA ALA A 224 -3.75 18.50 -2.31
C ALA A 224 -2.75 18.70 -1.16
#